data_AF-A0A963FJD8-F1
#
_entry.id   AF-A0A963FJD8-F1
#
_cell.length_a   1.000
_cell.length_b   1.000
_cell.length_c   1.000
_cell.angle_alpha   90.00
_cell.angle_beta   90.00
_cell.angle_gamma   90.00
#
_symmetry.space_group_name_H-M   'P 1'
#
loop_
_entity.id
_entity.type
_entity.pdbx_description
1 polymer ?
#
loop_
_entity_poly.entity_id
_entity_poly.type
_entity_poly.pdbx_seq_one_letter_code
_entity_poly.pdbx_strand_id
1 'polypeptide(L)'
;MGEADLEVELKVWKELAVAKQILIATATDALGLDPDCPPEELRAALDKAIKRSIEADVRVKDAQDQARTAVAVMEKKASDSEKARNKAEAELNEIRETQKDSDQNMAGERALHAKEMQKIKTDLAARQDELKAINVALADTPQNVVKKLKKLKKEKLDESAARQQAEALSRTLRKEKQELDKELKQAQADLKEAGKLAKGFRDLHKQCGDQYYQLKELVEDASSLAEVTALDEGLLERIEKAAGIEEEKEEEAKQA
;
A
#
# COMPACT_ATOMS: atom_id res chain seq x y z
N MET A 1 120.94 -40.30 -75.30
CA MET A 1 119.99 -39.24 -74.94
C MET A 1 120.35 -38.04 -75.80
N GLY A 2 119.39 -37.53 -76.58
CA GLY A 2 119.63 -36.49 -77.58
C GLY A 2 119.53 -35.08 -77.00
N GLU A 3 120.21 -34.13 -77.62
CA GLU A 3 120.25 -32.70 -77.24
C GLU A 3 118.85 -32.06 -77.18
N ALA A 4 117.90 -32.54 -77.99
CA ALA A 4 116.51 -32.09 -77.98
C ALA A 4 115.73 -32.54 -76.73
N ASP A 5 116.03 -33.73 -76.18
CA ASP A 5 115.40 -34.20 -74.93
C ASP A 5 115.87 -33.34 -73.75
N LEU A 6 117.16 -32.95 -73.76
CA LEU A 6 117.78 -32.06 -72.77
C LEU A 6 117.16 -30.66 -72.77
N GLU A 7 116.82 -30.10 -73.94
CA GLU A 7 116.17 -28.78 -74.04
C GLU A 7 114.72 -28.81 -73.54
N VAL A 8 114.00 -29.90 -73.82
CA VAL A 8 112.64 -30.10 -73.29
C VAL A 8 112.67 -30.26 -71.77
N GLU A 9 113.59 -31.06 -71.23
CA GLU A 9 113.80 -31.18 -69.79
C GLU A 9 114.09 -29.81 -69.15
N LEU A 10 114.98 -29.01 -69.74
CA LEU A 10 115.30 -27.67 -69.23
C LEU A 10 114.10 -26.72 -69.23
N LYS A 11 113.22 -26.79 -70.23
CA LYS A 11 111.96 -26.01 -70.25
C LYS A 11 111.02 -26.44 -69.13
N VAL A 12 110.86 -27.74 -68.92
CA VAL A 12 110.06 -28.30 -67.81
C VAL A 12 110.63 -27.86 -66.45
N TRP A 13 111.95 -27.89 -66.27
CA TRP A 13 112.60 -27.41 -65.05
C TRP A 13 112.39 -25.91 -64.82
N LYS A 14 112.44 -25.09 -65.87
CA LYS A 14 112.16 -23.65 -65.80
C LYS A 14 110.72 -23.35 -65.43
N GLU A 15 109.76 -23.99 -66.08
CA GLU A 15 108.33 -23.83 -65.77
C GLU A 15 108.01 -24.31 -64.35
N LEU A 16 108.59 -25.43 -63.93
CA LEU A 16 108.47 -25.93 -62.57
C LEU A 16 109.07 -24.95 -61.55
N ALA A 17 110.21 -24.32 -61.86
CA ALA A 17 110.84 -23.33 -61.00
C ALA A 17 109.98 -22.06 -60.86
N VAL A 18 109.44 -21.54 -61.98
CA VAL A 18 108.55 -20.37 -61.98
C VAL A 18 107.26 -20.68 -61.21
N ALA A 19 106.64 -21.84 -61.43
CA ALA A 19 105.45 -22.26 -60.70
C ALA A 19 105.71 -22.35 -59.18
N LYS A 20 106.88 -22.88 -58.77
CA LYS A 20 107.30 -22.91 -57.36
C LYS A 20 107.51 -21.52 -56.79
N GLN A 21 108.14 -20.60 -57.53
CA GLN A 21 108.32 -19.21 -57.08
C GLN A 21 106.99 -18.49 -56.87
N ILE A 22 106.04 -18.65 -57.81
CA ILE A 22 104.68 -18.09 -57.67
C ILE A 22 103.98 -18.69 -56.45
N LEU A 23 104.08 -20.01 -56.23
CA LEU A 23 103.48 -20.67 -55.08
C LEU A 23 104.07 -20.17 -53.75
N ILE A 24 105.39 -20.02 -53.67
CA ILE A 24 106.07 -19.48 -52.48
C ILE A 24 105.64 -18.03 -52.24
N ALA A 25 105.67 -17.17 -53.26
CA ALA A 25 105.27 -15.77 -53.16
C ALA A 25 103.81 -15.60 -52.70
N THR A 26 102.89 -16.38 -53.26
CA THR A 26 101.48 -16.35 -52.86
C THR A 26 101.25 -16.88 -51.44
N ALA A 27 102.01 -17.90 -51.02
CA ALA A 27 101.96 -18.41 -49.66
C ALA A 27 102.55 -17.42 -48.64
N THR A 28 103.66 -16.74 -48.97
CA THR A 28 104.25 -15.70 -48.12
C THR A 28 103.31 -14.50 -48.01
N ASP A 29 102.72 -14.05 -49.12
CA ASP A 29 101.75 -12.95 -49.12
C ASP A 29 100.51 -13.27 -48.28
N ALA A 30 99.95 -14.48 -48.41
CA ALA A 30 98.78 -14.91 -47.64
C ALA A 30 99.06 -15.03 -46.13
N LEU A 31 100.30 -15.37 -45.75
CA LEU A 31 100.74 -15.46 -44.37
C LEU A 31 101.30 -14.14 -43.82
N GLY A 32 101.48 -13.13 -44.66
CA GLY A 32 102.11 -11.86 -44.32
C GLY A 32 103.61 -11.98 -43.99
N LEU A 33 104.32 -12.90 -44.65
CA LEU A 33 105.76 -13.11 -44.52
C LEU A 33 106.54 -12.37 -45.61
N ASP A 34 107.84 -12.15 -45.38
CA ASP A 34 108.76 -11.60 -46.37
C ASP A 34 108.91 -12.56 -47.58
N PRO A 35 108.87 -12.07 -48.84
CA PRO A 35 109.09 -12.88 -50.04
C PRO A 35 110.41 -13.66 -50.07
N ASP A 36 111.46 -13.17 -49.40
CA ASP A 36 112.78 -13.82 -49.30
C ASP A 36 112.95 -14.64 -48.01
N CYS A 37 111.86 -14.95 -47.29
CA CYS A 37 111.95 -15.70 -46.04
C CYS A 37 112.57 -17.10 -46.22
N PRO A 38 113.34 -17.59 -45.24
CA PRO A 38 113.94 -18.92 -45.33
C PRO A 38 112.84 -20.00 -45.35
N PRO A 39 113.04 -21.12 -46.07
CA PRO A 39 112.06 -22.21 -46.17
C PRO A 39 111.56 -22.75 -44.83
N GLU A 40 112.40 -22.69 -43.78
CA GLU A 40 112.03 -23.12 -42.43
C GLU A 40 110.99 -22.19 -41.78
N GLU A 41 111.08 -20.88 -42.02
CA GLU A 41 110.13 -19.89 -41.50
C GLU A 41 108.78 -20.01 -42.21
N LEU A 42 108.79 -20.16 -43.54
CA LEU A 42 107.57 -20.43 -44.31
C LEU A 42 106.87 -21.72 -43.84
N ARG A 43 107.63 -22.80 -43.63
CA ARG A 43 107.08 -24.06 -43.10
C ARG A 43 106.49 -23.89 -41.70
N ALA A 44 107.20 -23.22 -40.80
CA ALA A 44 106.73 -22.99 -39.44
C ALA A 44 105.45 -22.13 -39.40
N ALA A 45 105.36 -21.13 -40.27
CA ALA A 45 104.17 -20.28 -40.40
C ALA A 45 102.98 -21.03 -41.01
N LEU A 46 103.19 -21.87 -42.03
CA LEU A 46 102.17 -22.76 -42.59
C LEU A 46 101.67 -23.74 -41.52
N ASP A 47 102.56 -24.39 -40.76
CA ASP A 47 102.19 -25.30 -39.67
C ASP A 47 101.37 -24.58 -38.58
N LYS A 48 101.74 -23.33 -38.26
CA LYS A 48 101.01 -22.48 -37.31
C LYS A 48 99.64 -22.07 -37.84
N ALA A 49 99.52 -21.73 -39.12
CA ALA A 49 98.26 -21.38 -39.76
C ALA A 49 97.31 -22.59 -39.83
N ILE A 50 97.82 -23.77 -40.19
CA ILE A 50 97.06 -25.03 -40.19
C ILE A 50 96.56 -25.35 -38.77
N LYS A 51 97.42 -25.27 -37.76
CA LYS A 51 97.00 -25.49 -36.35
C LYS A 51 95.92 -24.50 -35.92
N ARG A 52 96.07 -23.21 -36.27
CA ARG A 52 95.06 -22.18 -35.98
C ARG A 52 93.74 -22.45 -36.68
N SER A 53 93.77 -22.91 -37.94
CA SER A 53 92.55 -23.29 -38.68
C SER A 53 91.83 -24.44 -37.99
N ILE A 54 92.57 -25.49 -37.61
CA ILE A 54 92.00 -26.65 -36.91
C ILE A 54 91.42 -26.23 -35.56
N GLU A 55 92.15 -25.41 -34.78
CA GLU A 55 91.64 -24.87 -33.50
C GLU A 55 90.40 -23.98 -33.69
N ALA A 56 90.36 -23.17 -34.75
CA ALA A 56 89.20 -22.33 -35.08
C ALA A 56 87.98 -23.20 -35.46
N ASP A 57 88.16 -24.22 -36.29
CA ASP A 57 87.11 -25.14 -36.68
C ASP A 57 86.53 -25.90 -35.47
N VAL A 58 87.40 -26.36 -34.56
CA VAL A 58 86.97 -26.96 -33.30
C VAL A 58 86.16 -25.96 -32.45
N ARG A 59 86.65 -24.73 -32.28
CA ARG A 59 85.92 -23.69 -31.53
C ARG A 59 84.58 -23.32 -32.15
N VAL A 60 84.50 -23.22 -33.48
CA VAL A 60 83.26 -22.93 -34.20
C VAL A 60 82.27 -24.08 -33.99
N LYS A 61 82.73 -25.33 -34.09
CA LYS A 61 81.89 -26.50 -33.85
C LYS A 61 81.37 -26.53 -32.40
N ASP A 62 82.25 -26.34 -31.42
CA ASP A 62 81.88 -26.29 -30.01
C ASP A 62 80.88 -25.16 -29.73
N ALA A 63 81.10 -23.97 -30.30
CA ALA A 63 80.18 -22.84 -30.17
C ALA A 63 78.82 -23.11 -30.84
N GLN A 64 78.80 -23.78 -31.99
CA GLN A 64 77.56 -24.18 -32.66
C GLN A 64 76.78 -25.21 -31.83
N ASP A 65 77.46 -26.21 -31.26
CA ASP A 65 76.81 -27.23 -30.43
C ASP A 65 76.29 -26.65 -29.11
N GLN A 66 77.03 -25.72 -28.50
CA GLN A 66 76.57 -24.95 -27.34
C GLN A 66 75.36 -24.07 -27.68
N ALA A 67 75.40 -23.35 -28.81
CA ALA A 67 74.29 -22.50 -29.25
C ALA A 67 73.03 -23.33 -29.54
N ARG A 68 73.17 -24.48 -30.23
CA ARG A 68 72.06 -25.42 -30.47
C ARG A 68 71.44 -25.90 -29.17
N THR A 69 72.27 -26.27 -28.20
CA THR A 69 71.79 -26.71 -26.88
C THR A 69 71.07 -25.56 -26.15
N ALA A 70 71.62 -24.35 -26.18
CA ALA A 70 71.02 -23.18 -25.54
C ALA A 70 69.66 -22.82 -26.17
N VAL A 71 69.55 -22.86 -27.51
CA VAL A 71 68.28 -22.62 -28.22
C VAL A 71 67.25 -23.67 -27.84
N ALA A 72 67.59 -24.96 -27.85
CA ALA A 72 66.66 -26.02 -27.45
C ALA A 72 66.16 -25.87 -26.01
N VAL A 73 67.05 -25.46 -25.09
CA VAL A 73 66.67 -25.16 -23.69
C VAL A 73 65.73 -23.95 -23.62
N MET A 74 66.00 -22.89 -24.38
CA MET A 74 65.18 -21.69 -24.41
C MET A 74 63.80 -21.95 -25.02
N GLU A 75 63.72 -22.71 -26.11
CA GLU A 75 62.46 -23.12 -26.74
C GLU A 75 61.60 -23.94 -25.78
N LYS A 76 62.21 -24.90 -25.08
CA LYS A 76 61.50 -25.68 -24.06
C LYS A 76 60.98 -24.79 -22.94
N LYS A 77 61.81 -23.89 -22.41
CA LYS A 77 61.40 -22.94 -21.37
C LYS A 77 60.28 -22.00 -21.84
N ALA A 78 60.33 -21.52 -23.08
CA ALA A 78 59.29 -20.69 -23.67
C ALA A 78 57.97 -21.46 -23.78
N SER A 79 57.99 -22.70 -24.27
CA SER A 79 56.81 -23.55 -24.36
C SER A 79 56.20 -23.86 -22.99
N ASP A 80 57.03 -24.20 -22.00
CA ASP A 80 56.57 -24.46 -20.64
C ASP A 80 55.99 -23.19 -19.99
N SER A 81 56.61 -22.03 -20.21
CA SER A 81 56.11 -20.74 -19.74
C SER A 81 54.79 -20.34 -20.39
N GLU A 82 54.61 -20.59 -21.69
CA GLU A 82 53.38 -20.29 -22.39
C GLU A 82 52.23 -21.18 -21.89
N LYS A 83 52.48 -22.47 -21.68
CA LYS A 83 51.51 -23.39 -21.07
C LYS A 83 51.12 -22.94 -19.67
N ALA A 84 52.10 -22.52 -18.86
CA ALA A 84 51.83 -22.00 -17.52
C ALA A 84 51.00 -20.72 -17.56
N ARG A 85 51.32 -19.80 -18.47
CA ARG A 85 50.55 -18.56 -18.67
C ARG A 85 49.11 -18.83 -19.08
N ASN A 86 48.90 -19.72 -20.05
CA ASN A 86 47.56 -20.04 -20.55
C ASN A 86 46.69 -20.69 -19.45
N LYS A 87 47.29 -21.52 -18.57
CA LYS A 87 46.59 -22.08 -17.41
C LYS A 87 46.23 -20.99 -16.40
N ALA A 88 47.18 -20.12 -16.04
CA ALA A 88 46.94 -19.03 -15.11
C ALA A 88 45.88 -18.06 -15.64
N GLU A 89 45.86 -17.78 -16.94
CA GLU A 89 44.86 -16.93 -17.58
C GLU A 89 43.46 -17.58 -17.58
N ALA A 90 43.39 -18.90 -17.81
CA ALA A 90 42.14 -19.64 -17.68
C ALA A 90 41.59 -19.60 -16.24
N GLU A 91 42.43 -19.87 -15.25
CA GLU A 91 42.07 -19.79 -13.82
C GLU A 91 41.62 -18.37 -13.42
N LEU A 92 42.30 -17.33 -13.90
CA LEU A 92 41.92 -15.94 -13.66
C LEU A 92 40.56 -15.59 -14.28
N ASN A 93 40.25 -16.11 -15.46
CA ASN A 93 38.96 -15.88 -16.10
C ASN A 93 37.83 -16.59 -15.34
N GLU A 94 38.05 -17.83 -14.89
CA GLU A 94 37.09 -18.56 -14.06
C GLU A 94 36.84 -17.87 -12.72
N ILE A 95 37.89 -17.39 -12.05
CA ILE A 95 37.77 -16.62 -10.81
C ILE A 95 36.99 -15.31 -11.05
N ARG A 96 37.21 -14.63 -12.18
CA ARG A 96 36.47 -13.41 -12.52
C ARG A 96 34.99 -13.67 -12.79
N GLU A 97 34.67 -14.75 -13.49
CA GLU A 97 33.28 -15.14 -13.75
C GLU A 97 32.56 -15.50 -12.45
N THR A 98 33.17 -16.34 -11.62
CA THR A 98 32.61 -16.70 -10.31
C THR A 98 32.46 -15.51 -9.37
N GLN A 99 33.42 -14.57 -9.37
CA GLN A 99 33.31 -13.34 -8.60
C GLN A 99 32.15 -12.47 -9.09
N LYS A 100 32.00 -12.32 -10.41
CA LYS A 100 30.89 -11.54 -11.01
C LYS A 100 29.53 -12.16 -10.67
N ASP A 101 29.40 -13.48 -10.74
CA ASP A 101 28.16 -14.18 -10.40
C ASP A 101 27.84 -14.05 -8.91
N SER A 102 28.87 -14.18 -8.04
CA SER A 102 28.73 -13.95 -6.61
C SER A 102 28.27 -12.52 -6.29
N ASP A 103 28.87 -11.51 -6.92
CA ASP A 103 28.49 -10.11 -6.75
C ASP A 103 27.05 -9.84 -7.21
N GLN A 104 26.64 -10.43 -8.33
CA GLN A 104 25.26 -10.34 -8.82
C GLN A 104 24.26 -11.00 -7.86
N ASN A 105 24.59 -12.18 -7.33
CA ASN A 105 23.76 -12.88 -6.34
C ASN A 105 23.64 -12.06 -5.06
N MET A 106 24.76 -11.55 -4.52
CA MET A 106 24.78 -10.69 -3.34
C MET A 106 23.97 -9.40 -3.53
N ALA A 107 24.04 -8.79 -4.71
CA ALA A 107 23.23 -7.62 -5.04
C ALA A 107 21.73 -7.97 -5.08
N GLY A 108 21.37 -9.12 -5.65
CA GLY A 108 20.01 -9.65 -5.66
C GLY A 108 19.47 -9.91 -4.25
N GLU A 109 20.23 -10.61 -3.41
CA GLU A 109 19.89 -10.90 -2.02
C GLU A 109 19.72 -9.63 -1.19
N ARG A 110 20.63 -8.65 -1.34
CA ARG A 110 20.51 -7.35 -0.66
C ARG A 110 19.24 -6.61 -1.08
N ALA A 111 18.88 -6.64 -2.37
CA ALA A 111 17.66 -6.01 -2.86
C ALA A 111 16.39 -6.71 -2.34
N LEU A 112 16.40 -8.04 -2.26
CA LEU A 112 15.30 -8.82 -1.66
C LEU A 112 15.16 -8.51 -0.17
N HIS A 113 16.25 -8.57 0.59
CA HIS A 113 16.26 -8.23 2.01
C HIS A 113 15.82 -6.79 2.28
N ALA A 114 16.20 -5.83 1.45
CA ALA A 114 15.74 -4.45 1.57
C ALA A 114 14.21 -4.34 1.41
N LYS A 115 13.63 -5.04 0.43
CA LYS A 115 12.18 -5.10 0.21
C LYS A 115 11.46 -5.78 1.38
N GLU A 116 11.98 -6.90 1.87
CA GLU A 116 11.44 -7.61 3.03
C GLU A 116 11.48 -6.74 4.29
N MET A 117 12.60 -6.07 4.55
CA MET A 117 12.73 -5.14 5.68
C MET A 117 11.77 -3.96 5.57
N GLN A 118 11.55 -3.43 4.36
CA GLN A 118 10.56 -2.38 4.16
C GLN A 118 9.15 -2.89 4.44
N LYS A 119 8.80 -4.11 3.99
CA LYS A 119 7.52 -4.75 4.28
C LYS A 119 7.31 -4.99 5.77
N ILE A 120 8.33 -5.51 6.47
CA ILE A 120 8.29 -5.70 7.92
C ILE A 120 8.07 -4.36 8.64
N LYS A 121 8.73 -3.29 8.19
CA LYS A 121 8.53 -1.94 8.76
C LYS A 121 7.10 -1.43 8.54
N THR A 122 6.54 -1.62 7.35
CA THR A 122 5.14 -1.20 7.08
C THR A 122 4.15 -2.01 7.89
N ASP A 123 4.36 -3.33 8.01
CA ASP A 123 3.50 -4.22 8.79
C ASP A 123 3.59 -3.86 10.28
N LEU A 124 4.80 -3.57 10.80
CA LEU A 124 4.99 -3.14 12.18
C LEU A 124 4.30 -1.81 12.47
N ALA A 125 4.40 -0.84 11.56
CA ALA A 125 3.71 0.44 11.68
C ALA A 125 2.19 0.26 11.71
N ALA A 126 1.65 -0.54 10.79
CA ALA A 126 0.22 -0.87 10.74
C ALA A 126 -0.25 -1.55 12.04
N ARG A 127 0.50 -2.55 12.54
CA ARG A 127 0.19 -3.22 13.82
C ARG A 127 0.26 -2.27 15.00
N GLN A 128 1.19 -1.32 15.00
CA GLN A 128 1.28 -0.34 16.08
C GLN A 128 0.11 0.64 16.07
N ASP A 129 -0.37 1.03 14.89
CA ASP A 129 -1.57 1.87 14.77
C ASP A 129 -2.85 1.09 15.08
N GLU A 130 -2.94 -0.19 14.71
CA GLU A 130 -3.99 -1.10 15.17
C GLU A 130 -3.97 -1.23 16.69
N LEU A 131 -2.81 -1.41 17.32
CA LEU A 131 -2.69 -1.48 18.78
C LEU A 131 -3.08 -0.18 19.46
N LYS A 132 -2.79 0.98 18.86
CA LYS A 132 -3.28 2.28 19.37
C LYS A 132 -4.80 2.37 19.23
N ALA A 133 -5.35 1.97 18.08
CA ALA A 133 -6.80 1.98 17.86
C ALA A 133 -7.52 1.03 18.83
N ILE A 134 -6.97 -0.17 19.03
CA ILE A 134 -7.43 -1.14 20.03
C ILE A 134 -7.30 -0.54 21.42
N ASN A 135 -6.19 0.10 21.78
CA ASN A 135 -6.04 0.76 23.07
C ASN A 135 -7.04 1.91 23.23
N VAL A 136 -7.34 2.70 22.20
CA VAL A 136 -8.37 3.76 22.27
C VAL A 136 -9.77 3.17 22.40
N ALA A 137 -10.06 2.07 21.70
CA ALA A 137 -11.35 1.40 21.74
C ALA A 137 -11.58 0.63 23.06
N LEU A 138 -10.55 -0.03 23.58
CA LEU A 138 -10.55 -0.71 24.88
C LEU A 138 -10.39 0.28 26.04
N ALA A 139 -9.76 1.43 25.81
CA ALA A 139 -9.78 2.55 26.75
C ALA A 139 -11.13 3.27 26.69
N ASP A 140 -12.18 2.56 27.10
CA ASP A 140 -13.03 3.10 28.14
C ASP A 140 -12.14 3.37 29.37
N THR A 141 -11.38 4.47 29.32
CA THR A 141 -10.62 4.96 30.48
C THR A 141 -11.56 4.99 31.69
N PRO A 142 -11.06 4.80 32.92
CA PRO A 142 -11.88 4.98 34.12
C PRO A 142 -12.69 6.29 34.07
N GLN A 143 -12.15 7.34 33.45
CA GLN A 143 -12.86 8.58 33.15
C GLN A 143 -14.04 8.43 32.18
N ASN A 144 -13.91 7.70 31.08
CA ASN A 144 -15.03 7.46 30.14
C ASN A 144 -16.11 6.58 30.76
N VAL A 145 -15.74 5.54 31.52
CA VAL A 145 -16.69 4.73 32.30
C VAL A 145 -17.43 5.60 33.31
N VAL A 146 -16.71 6.45 34.06
CA VAL A 146 -17.32 7.38 35.03
C VAL A 146 -18.22 8.40 34.33
N LYS A 147 -17.86 8.92 33.15
CA LYS A 147 -18.72 9.82 32.37
C LYS A 147 -20.01 9.11 31.91
N LYS A 148 -19.90 7.89 31.37
CA LYS A 148 -21.05 7.06 30.99
C LYS A 148 -21.94 6.75 32.20
N LEU A 149 -21.36 6.36 33.34
CA LEU A 149 -22.10 6.13 34.58
C LEU A 149 -22.80 7.40 35.11
N LYS A 150 -22.16 8.56 35.04
CA LYS A 150 -22.78 9.85 35.41
C LYS A 150 -23.96 10.19 34.49
N LYS A 151 -23.80 9.99 33.18
CA LYS A 151 -24.87 10.20 32.20
C LYS A 151 -26.05 9.26 32.48
N LEU A 152 -25.79 7.98 32.67
CA LEU A 152 -26.81 6.97 32.95
C LEU A 152 -27.53 7.22 34.29
N LYS A 153 -26.79 7.69 35.31
CA LYS A 153 -27.38 8.12 36.59
C LYS A 153 -28.29 9.33 36.42
N LYS A 154 -27.90 10.30 35.60
CA LYS A 154 -28.74 11.47 35.29
C LYS A 154 -30.01 11.05 34.56
N GLU A 155 -29.89 10.26 33.50
CA GLU A 155 -31.04 9.75 32.73
C GLU A 155 -32.02 8.99 33.63
N LYS A 156 -31.53 8.17 34.56
CA LYS A 156 -32.39 7.45 35.53
C LYS A 156 -33.14 8.39 36.47
N LEU A 157 -32.52 9.48 36.92
CA LEU A 157 -33.18 10.48 37.77
C LEU A 157 -34.24 11.26 36.98
N ASP A 158 -33.91 11.68 35.76
CA ASP A 158 -34.82 12.41 34.88
C ASP A 158 -36.04 11.53 34.52
N GLU A 159 -35.82 10.24 34.22
CA GLU A 159 -36.90 9.28 33.97
C GLU A 159 -37.78 9.06 35.21
N SER A 160 -37.19 8.92 36.40
CA SER A 160 -37.94 8.79 37.65
C SER A 160 -38.81 10.02 37.93
N ALA A 161 -38.28 11.22 37.69
CA ALA A 161 -39.02 12.47 37.86
C ALA A 161 -40.18 12.56 36.85
N ALA A 162 -39.94 12.21 35.58
CA ALA A 162 -40.97 12.18 34.55
C ALA A 162 -42.08 11.17 34.89
N ARG A 163 -41.74 9.98 35.40
CA ARG A 163 -42.72 8.99 35.87
C ARG A 163 -43.57 9.54 37.01
N GLN A 164 -42.95 10.17 38.02
CA GLN A 164 -43.69 10.77 39.13
C GLN A 164 -44.64 11.90 38.67
N GLN A 165 -44.20 12.74 37.75
CA GLN A 165 -45.05 13.78 37.16
C GLN A 165 -46.22 13.18 36.37
N ALA A 166 -45.97 12.16 35.55
CA ALA A 166 -47.02 11.46 34.81
C ALA A 166 -48.05 10.80 35.75
N GLU A 167 -47.60 10.17 36.84
CA GLU A 167 -48.48 9.60 37.85
C GLU A 167 -49.31 10.66 38.58
N ALA A 168 -48.70 11.80 38.93
CA ALA A 168 -49.39 12.91 39.56
C ALA A 168 -50.49 13.48 38.65
N LEU A 169 -50.17 13.75 37.37
CA LEU A 169 -51.14 14.21 36.37
C LEU A 169 -52.28 13.21 36.18
N SER A 170 -51.97 11.91 36.10
CA SER A 170 -52.98 10.85 35.98
C SER A 170 -53.94 10.82 37.18
N ARG A 171 -53.44 11.05 38.39
CA ARG A 171 -54.28 11.14 39.60
C ARG A 171 -55.17 12.38 39.56
N THR A 172 -54.65 13.53 39.12
CA THR A 172 -55.43 14.77 38.99
C THR A 172 -56.54 14.60 37.95
N LEU A 173 -56.22 14.12 36.76
CA LEU A 173 -57.20 13.86 35.70
C LEU A 173 -58.31 12.90 36.14
N ARG A 174 -57.99 11.89 36.96
CA ARG A 174 -59.01 10.99 37.51
C ARG A 174 -59.96 11.70 38.47
N LYS A 175 -59.46 12.63 39.30
CA LYS A 175 -60.29 13.42 40.20
C LYS A 175 -61.17 14.40 39.42
N GLU A 176 -60.59 15.16 38.50
CA GLU A 176 -61.33 16.09 37.64
C GLU A 176 -62.41 15.36 36.83
N LYS A 177 -62.09 14.18 36.27
CA LYS A 177 -63.09 13.35 35.59
C LYS A 177 -64.24 12.96 36.53
N GLN A 178 -63.94 12.54 37.76
CA GLN A 178 -64.97 12.18 38.73
C GLN A 178 -65.83 13.39 39.14
N GLU A 179 -65.25 14.58 39.24
CA GLU A 179 -65.97 15.83 39.53
C GLU A 179 -66.86 16.22 38.36
N LEU A 180 -66.33 16.24 37.12
CA LEU A 180 -67.11 16.51 35.91
C LEU A 180 -68.24 15.49 35.71
N ASP A 181 -68.01 14.19 35.98
CA ASP A 181 -69.04 13.16 35.91
C ASP A 181 -70.16 13.40 36.96
N LYS A 182 -69.85 13.98 38.13
CA LYS A 182 -70.85 14.36 39.13
C LYS A 182 -71.63 15.59 38.68
N GLU A 183 -70.93 16.63 38.22
CA GLU A 183 -71.55 17.87 37.72
C GLU A 183 -72.46 17.59 36.53
N LEU A 184 -72.04 16.72 35.61
CA LEU A 184 -72.84 16.33 34.45
C LEU A 184 -74.12 15.59 34.87
N LYS A 185 -74.04 14.69 35.87
CA LYS A 185 -75.22 14.02 36.43
C LYS A 185 -76.15 15.01 37.11
N GLN A 186 -75.62 15.98 37.84
CA GLN A 186 -76.42 17.02 38.49
C GLN A 186 -77.11 17.90 37.43
N ALA A 187 -76.37 18.40 36.45
CA ALA A 187 -76.92 19.21 35.36
C ALA A 187 -78.00 18.45 34.56
N GLN A 188 -77.85 17.14 34.37
CA GLN A 188 -78.89 16.30 33.77
C GLN A 188 -80.14 16.17 34.65
N ALA A 189 -79.98 16.10 35.97
CA ALA A 189 -81.11 16.10 36.91
C ALA A 189 -81.83 17.46 36.91
N ASP A 190 -81.08 18.55 37.02
CA ASP A 190 -81.59 19.92 36.99
C ASP A 190 -82.32 20.21 35.67
N LEU A 191 -81.80 19.73 34.53
CA LEU A 191 -82.45 19.86 33.23
C LEU A 191 -83.82 19.16 33.19
N LYS A 192 -83.93 17.98 33.81
CA LYS A 192 -85.22 17.27 33.93
C LYS A 192 -86.21 18.02 34.80
N GLU A 193 -85.75 18.60 35.91
CA GLU A 193 -86.60 19.43 36.77
C GLU A 193 -87.04 20.71 36.06
N ALA A 194 -86.13 21.38 35.34
CA ALA A 194 -86.43 22.55 34.53
C ALA A 194 -87.46 22.24 33.43
N GLY A 195 -87.38 21.07 32.78
CA GLY A 195 -88.39 20.65 31.81
C GLY A 195 -89.77 20.38 32.44
N LYS A 196 -89.83 19.79 33.65
CA LYS A 196 -91.10 19.63 34.39
C LYS A 196 -91.69 20.99 34.77
N LEU A 197 -90.83 21.91 35.20
CA LEU A 197 -91.23 23.26 35.56
C LEU A 197 -91.73 24.03 34.33
N ALA A 198 -91.06 23.91 33.17
CA ALA A 198 -91.50 24.48 31.90
C ALA A 198 -92.91 24.00 31.51
N LYS A 199 -93.16 22.69 31.60
CA LYS A 199 -94.49 22.12 31.38
C LYS A 199 -95.52 22.66 32.36
N GLY A 200 -95.19 22.71 33.66
CA GLY A 200 -96.06 23.29 34.69
C GLY A 200 -96.35 24.79 34.45
N PHE A 201 -95.38 25.55 33.93
CA PHE A 201 -95.59 26.95 33.53
C PHE A 201 -96.55 27.07 32.35
N ARG A 202 -96.49 26.19 31.34
CA ARG A 202 -97.50 26.15 30.26
C ARG A 202 -98.89 25.84 30.80
N ASP A 203 -99.01 24.82 31.64
CA ASP A 203 -100.29 24.41 32.21
C ASP A 203 -100.91 25.53 33.07
N LEU A 204 -100.09 26.20 33.89
CA LEU A 204 -100.52 27.33 34.70
C LEU A 204 -100.91 28.53 33.83
N HIS A 205 -100.14 28.85 32.79
CA HIS A 205 -100.47 29.94 31.87
C HIS A 205 -101.81 29.70 31.17
N LYS A 206 -102.06 28.46 30.74
CA LYS A 206 -103.36 28.04 30.19
C LYS A 206 -104.50 28.25 31.19
N GLN A 207 -104.34 27.83 32.44
CA GLN A 207 -105.33 28.06 33.50
C GLN A 207 -105.57 29.55 33.78
N CYS A 208 -104.51 30.36 33.83
CA CYS A 208 -104.62 31.82 33.98
C CYS A 208 -105.35 32.44 32.78
N GLY A 209 -105.08 31.97 31.57
CA GLY A 209 -105.80 32.36 30.36
C GLY A 209 -107.29 32.04 30.47
N ASP A 210 -107.63 30.80 30.82
CA ASP A 210 -109.02 30.34 30.98
C ASP A 210 -109.76 31.16 32.06
N GLN A 211 -109.13 31.43 33.20
CA GLN A 211 -109.68 32.28 34.26
C GLN A 211 -109.81 33.74 33.84
N TYR A 212 -108.85 34.28 33.09
CA TYR A 212 -108.93 35.63 32.54
C TYR A 212 -110.15 35.77 31.61
N TYR A 213 -110.41 34.80 30.74
CA TYR A 213 -111.61 34.80 29.90
C TYR A 213 -112.90 34.70 30.73
N GLN A 214 -112.95 33.85 31.76
CA GLN A 214 -114.10 33.76 32.67
C GLN A 214 -114.38 35.07 33.43
N LEU A 215 -113.33 35.74 33.92
CA LEU A 215 -113.45 37.01 34.65
C LEU A 215 -113.81 38.18 33.73
N LYS A 216 -113.31 38.17 32.49
CA LYS A 216 -113.62 39.18 31.48
C LYS A 216 -115.11 39.24 31.13
N GLU A 217 -115.83 38.13 31.24
CA GLU A 217 -117.28 38.09 31.05
C GLU A 217 -118.09 38.61 32.24
N LEU A 218 -117.48 38.68 33.44
CA LEU A 218 -118.13 39.01 34.70
C LEU A 218 -117.83 40.43 35.21
N VAL A 219 -116.90 41.15 34.60
CA VAL A 219 -116.48 42.50 35.01
C VAL A 219 -117.01 43.55 34.03
N GLU A 220 -117.61 44.63 34.57
CA GLU A 220 -118.25 45.70 33.79
C GLU A 220 -117.27 46.51 32.92
N ASP A 221 -115.98 46.58 33.30
CA ASP A 221 -114.91 47.21 32.52
C ASP A 221 -113.71 46.26 32.35
N ALA A 222 -113.62 45.66 31.17
CA ALA A 222 -112.57 44.71 30.80
C ALA A 222 -111.16 45.33 30.80
N SER A 223 -111.03 46.67 30.79
CA SER A 223 -109.72 47.35 30.84
C SER A 223 -109.09 47.40 32.24
N SER A 224 -109.86 47.04 33.27
CA SER A 224 -109.39 46.92 34.66
C SER A 224 -108.70 45.58 34.98
N LEU A 225 -108.85 44.57 34.10
CA LEU A 225 -108.18 43.28 34.20
C LEU A 225 -106.77 43.37 33.60
N ALA A 226 -105.77 42.91 34.37
CA ALA A 226 -104.41 42.77 33.85
C ALA A 226 -104.36 41.65 32.79
N GLU A 227 -103.84 41.97 31.60
CA GLU A 227 -103.72 41.02 30.50
C GLU A 227 -102.69 39.93 30.83
N VAL A 228 -102.99 38.67 30.46
CA VAL A 228 -102.06 37.56 30.64
C VAL A 228 -100.88 37.74 29.67
N THR A 229 -99.68 37.92 30.19
CA THR A 229 -98.44 38.09 29.40
C THR A 229 -98.20 36.95 28.42
N ALA A 230 -97.74 37.27 27.21
CA ALA A 230 -97.43 36.28 26.18
C ALA A 230 -96.29 35.34 26.58
N LEU A 231 -96.43 34.06 26.21
CA LEU A 231 -95.48 33.01 26.53
C LEU A 231 -94.41 32.87 25.41
N ASP A 232 -93.13 32.68 25.76
CA ASP A 232 -92.08 32.33 24.79
C ASP A 232 -92.07 30.81 24.57
N GLU A 233 -92.96 30.37 23.67
CA GLU A 233 -93.15 28.96 23.34
C GLU A 233 -91.88 28.30 22.81
N GLY A 234 -91.08 29.03 22.04
CA GLY A 234 -89.85 28.51 21.45
C GLY A 234 -88.78 28.22 22.49
N LEU A 235 -88.70 29.02 23.56
CA LEU A 235 -87.78 28.76 24.66
C LEU A 235 -88.21 27.54 25.49
N LEU A 236 -89.48 27.43 25.85
CA LEU A 236 -89.98 26.33 26.67
C LEU A 236 -89.94 24.99 25.92
N GLU A 237 -90.26 24.99 24.63
CA GLU A 237 -90.17 23.78 23.79
C GLU A 237 -88.73 23.27 23.69
N ARG A 238 -87.74 24.17 23.62
CA ARG A 238 -86.32 23.78 23.64
C ARG A 238 -85.90 23.18 24.98
N ILE A 239 -86.38 23.72 26.11
CA ILE A 239 -86.07 23.21 27.45
C ILE A 239 -86.66 21.81 27.65
N GLU A 240 -87.90 21.60 27.24
CA GLU A 240 -88.60 20.32 27.31
C GLU A 240 -87.98 19.25 26.42
N LYS A 241 -87.67 19.59 25.16
CA LYS A 241 -86.95 18.70 24.24
C LYS A 241 -85.57 18.34 24.78
N ALA A 242 -84.83 19.30 25.31
CA ALA A 242 -83.53 19.04 25.94
C ALA A 242 -83.65 18.18 27.20
N ALA A 243 -84.74 18.31 27.96
CA ALA A 243 -85.06 17.50 29.14
C ALA A 243 -85.61 16.10 28.81
N GLY A 244 -85.95 15.82 27.54
CA GLY A 244 -86.62 14.59 27.12
C GLY A 244 -88.05 14.47 27.65
N ILE A 245 -88.69 15.61 27.93
CA ILE A 245 -90.10 15.68 28.33
C ILE A 245 -90.86 16.10 27.07
N GLU A 246 -91.09 15.14 26.17
CA GLU A 246 -91.95 15.39 25.02
C GLU A 246 -93.41 15.47 25.47
N GLU A 247 -94.11 16.51 25.03
CA GLU A 247 -95.57 16.50 25.01
C GLU A 247 -96.02 15.47 23.96
N GLU A 248 -96.76 14.44 24.39
CA GLU A 248 -97.62 13.66 23.49
C GLU A 248 -98.66 14.62 22.90
N LYS A 249 -98.35 15.24 21.76
CA LYS A 249 -99.35 15.89 20.91
C LYS A 249 -99.92 14.84 19.96
N GLU A 250 -101.16 14.44 20.27
CA GLU A 250 -102.16 13.78 19.42
C GLU A 250 -101.75 13.49 17.97
N GLU A 251 -101.75 12.20 17.62
CA GLU A 251 -101.99 11.72 16.25
C GLU A 251 -103.41 11.13 16.15
N GLU A 252 -104.44 11.85 16.62
CA GLU A 252 -105.84 11.68 16.14
C GLU A 252 -106.05 12.57 14.90
N ALA A 253 -105.35 12.25 13.81
CA ALA A 253 -105.62 12.85 12.51
C ALA A 253 -105.11 11.97 11.37
N LYS A 254 -105.67 10.76 11.22
CA LYS A 254 -105.77 10.07 9.93
C LYS A 254 -106.70 8.86 10.01
N GLN A 255 -107.76 8.94 9.20
CA GLN A 255 -108.68 7.89 8.72
C GLN A 255 -110.10 7.92 9.30
N ALA A 256 -110.81 8.97 8.87
CA ALA A 256 -112.13 8.78 8.25
C ALA A 256 -112.05 7.87 7.02
#